data_AF-A0A6P0V8R0-F1
#
_entry.id   AF-A0A6P0V8R0-F1
#
_cell.length_a   1.000
_cell.length_b   1.000
_cell.length_c   1.000
_cell.angle_alpha   90.00
_cell.angle_beta   90.00
_cell.angle_gamma   90.00
#
_symmetry.space_group_name_H-M   'P 1'
#
loop_
_entity.id
_entity.type
_entity.pdbx_description
1 polymer ?
#
loop_
_entity_poly.entity_id
_entity_poly.type
_entity_poly.pdbx_seq_one_letter_code
_entity_poly.pdbx_strand_id
1 'polypeptide(L)' 'NAGLKVIAVNPNGTSQECSSCGHKVKKLLSQRMHNCPVCHTSLCRDLNAAINIKNRGAHGLKAQIMSSMKSL' A
#
# COMPACT_ATOMS: atom_id res chain seq x y z
N ASN A 1 4.99 11.32 19.61
CA ASN A 1 5.85 10.47 18.75
C ASN A 1 7.23 10.34 19.35
N ALA A 2 7.69 9.12 19.63
CA ALA A 2 9.02 8.81 20.15
C ALA A 2 10.10 8.81 19.04
N GLY A 3 10.39 9.98 18.45
CA GLY A 3 11.54 10.17 17.53
C GLY A 3 11.46 9.51 16.14
N LEU A 4 10.36 8.85 15.78
CA LEU A 4 10.21 8.16 14.50
C LEU A 4 9.75 9.09 13.37
N LYS A 5 10.32 8.91 12.17
CA LYS A 5 9.88 9.59 10.94
C LYS A 5 8.55 9.02 10.45
N VAL A 6 7.56 9.89 10.24
CA VAL A 6 6.25 9.54 9.67
C VAL A 6 6.17 10.06 8.24
N ILE A 7 5.64 9.24 7.33
CA ILE A 7 5.46 9.59 5.92
C ILE A 7 3.98 9.42 5.58
N ALA A 8 3.32 10.52 5.22
CA ALA A 8 1.95 10.48 4.75
C ALA A 8 1.89 9.85 3.35
N VAL A 9 0.89 9.00 3.13
CA VAL A 9 0.62 8.37 1.83
C VAL A 9 -0.86 8.49 1.51
N ASN A 10 -1.21 8.49 0.22
CA ASN A 10 -2.62 8.46 -0.19
C ASN A 10 -3.21 7.08 0.13
N PRO A 11 -4.24 6.99 1.00
CA PRO A 11 -4.85 5.71 1.37
C PRO A 11 -5.90 5.21 0.37
N ASN A 12 -6.30 6.04 -0.61
CA ASN A 12 -7.37 5.72 -1.54
C ASN A 12 -7.06 4.42 -2.31
N GLY A 13 -8.06 3.53 -2.35
CA GLY A 13 -8.03 2.29 -3.12
C GLY A 13 -7.21 1.15 -2.50
N THR A 14 -6.54 1.35 -1.38
CA THR A 14 -5.60 0.35 -0.79
C THR A 14 -6.26 -0.99 -0.42
N SER A 15 -7.55 -1.00 -0.05
CA SER A 15 -8.30 -2.24 0.23
C SER A 15 -8.80 -2.96 -1.04
N GLN A 16 -8.78 -2.28 -2.18
CA GLN A 16 -9.27 -2.76 -3.47
C GLN A 16 -8.12 -3.22 -4.36
N GLU A 17 -7.02 -2.48 -4.37
CA GLU A 17 -5.77 -2.80 -5.09
C GLU A 17 -5.10 -4.04 -4.50
N CYS A 18 -4.75 -5.02 -5.34
CA CYS A 18 -4.03 -6.20 -4.90
C CYS A 18 -2.58 -5.84 -4.59
N SER A 19 -2.15 -6.12 -3.37
CA SER A 19 -0.77 -5.87 -2.93
C SER A 19 0.29 -6.72 -3.63
N SER A 20 -0.11 -7.83 -4.26
CA SER A 20 0.79 -8.70 -5.00
C SER A 20 0.94 -8.34 -6.47
N CYS A 21 -0.12 -7.89 -7.15
CA CYS A 21 -0.10 -7.69 -8.61
C CYS A 21 -0.66 -6.34 -9.09
N GLY A 22 -1.15 -5.48 -8.19
CA GLY A 22 -1.73 -4.18 -8.52
C GLY A 22 -3.14 -4.22 -9.10
N HIS A 23 -3.71 -5.38 -9.43
CA HIS A 23 -5.05 -5.47 -9.99
C HIS A 23 -6.12 -4.96 -8.99
N LYS A 24 -7.09 -4.18 -9.48
CA LYS A 24 -8.17 -3.62 -8.66
C LYS A 24 -9.32 -4.61 -8.52
N VAL A 25 -9.46 -5.17 -7.32
CA VAL A 25 -10.51 -6.12 -6.95
C VAL A 25 -11.64 -5.37 -6.24
N LYS A 26 -12.70 -4.99 -6.97
CA LYS A 26 -13.90 -4.34 -6.40
C LYS A 26 -14.59 -5.25 -5.37
N LYS A 27 -14.83 -4.74 -4.17
CA LYS A 27 -15.49 -5.47 -3.07
C LYS A 27 -16.22 -4.53 -2.11
N LEU A 28 -17.29 -5.02 -1.49
CA LEU A 28 -18.08 -4.35 -0.46
C LEU A 28 -17.32 -4.25 0.88
N LEU A 29 -17.76 -3.35 1.77
CA LEU A 29 -17.18 -3.21 3.11
C LEU A 29 -17.39 -4.46 3.99
N SER A 30 -18.43 -5.24 3.73
CA SER A 30 -18.69 -6.52 4.41
C SER A 30 -17.72 -7.62 4.00
N GLN A 31 -17.09 -7.52 2.82
CA GLN A 31 -16.11 -8.52 2.35
C GLN A 31 -14.77 -8.27 3.04
N ARG A 32 -14.46 -9.13 4.03
CA ARG A 32 -13.22 -9.03 4.85
C ARG A 32 -12.03 -9.80 4.28
N MET A 33 -12.23 -10.58 3.22
CA MET A 33 -11.17 -11.25 2.48
C MET A 33 -10.85 -10.53 1.17
N HIS A 34 -9.57 -10.45 0.84
CA HIS A 34 -9.07 -10.05 -0.46
C HIS A 34 -8.70 -11.31 -1.23
N ASN A 35 -9.51 -11.66 -2.23
CA ASN A 35 -9.22 -12.75 -3.16
C ASN A 35 -8.97 -12.14 -4.54
N CYS A 36 -7.72 -12.17 -5.00
CA CYS A 36 -7.37 -11.61 -6.30
C CYS A 36 -7.64 -12.63 -7.42
N PRO A 37 -8.47 -12.29 -8.44
CA PRO A 37 -8.75 -13.21 -9.54
C PRO A 37 -7.58 -13.33 -10.53
N VAL A 38 -6.58 -12.43 -10.46
CA VAL A 38 -5.46 -12.36 -11.41
C VAL A 38 -4.25 -13.14 -10.92
N CYS A 39 -3.82 -12.91 -9.67
CA CYS A 39 -2.64 -13.55 -9.10
C CYS A 39 -2.96 -14.55 -7.99
N HIS A 40 -4.25 -14.81 -7.74
CA HIS A 40 -4.75 -15.78 -6.75
C HIS A 40 -4.32 -15.52 -5.29
N THR A 41 -3.77 -14.34 -5.00
CA THR A 41 -3.50 -13.91 -3.63
C THR A 41 -4.80 -13.90 -2.81
N SER A 42 -4.81 -14.61 -1.68
CA SER A 42 -5.92 -14.67 -0.72
C SER A 42 -5.43 -14.34 0.68
N LEU A 43 -5.90 -13.22 1.25
CA LEU A 43 -5.61 -12.81 2.62
C LEU A 43 -6.65 -11.82 3.16
N CYS A 44 -6.57 -11.49 4.45
CA CYS A 44 -7.44 -10.47 5.05
C CYS A 44 -7.35 -9.12 4.30
N ARG A 45 -8.49 -8.51 4.00
CA ARG A 45 -8.56 -7.22 3.29
C ARG A 45 -7.73 -6.13 3.97
N ASP A 46 -7.74 -6.09 5.29
CA ASP A 46 -7.05 -5.06 6.06
C ASP A 46 -5.52 -5.28 6.03
N LEU A 47 -5.07 -6.55 6.04
CA LEU A 47 -3.66 -6.89 5.80
C LEU A 47 -3.22 -6.50 4.38
N ASN A 48 -4.04 -6.75 3.35
CA ASN A 48 -3.74 -6.33 1.98
C ASN A 48 -3.60 -4.79 1.90
N ALA A 49 -4.50 -4.06 2.54
CA ALA A 49 -4.44 -2.60 2.59
C ALA A 49 -3.18 -2.11 3.31
N ALA A 50 -2.79 -2.72 4.43
CA ALA A 50 -1.58 -2.38 5.17
C ALA A 50 -0.31 -2.60 4.34
N ILE A 51 -0.24 -3.69 3.56
CA ILE A 51 0.88 -3.94 2.65
C ILE A 51 0.97 -2.84 1.58
N ASN A 52 -0.16 -2.44 1.00
CA ASN A 52 -0.19 -1.33 0.03
C ASN A 52 0.28 0.00 0.65
N ILE A 53 -0.15 0.31 1.88
CA ILE A 53 0.30 1.51 2.62
C ILE A 53 1.82 1.45 2.86
N LYS A 54 2.35 0.31 3.31
CA LYS A 54 3.79 0.09 3.50
C LYS A 54 4.55 0.33 2.19
N ASN A 55 4.09 -0.24 1.08
CA ASN A 55 4.75 -0.12 -0.22
C ASN A 55 4.76 1.33 -0.68
N ARG A 56 3.62 2.03 -0.63
CA ARG A 56 3.52 3.46 -0.95
C ARG A 56 4.45 4.31 -0.08
N GLY A 57 4.53 4.00 1.22
CA GLY A 57 5.40 4.70 2.17
C GLY A 57 6.88 4.49 1.86
N ALA A 58 7.28 3.26 1.53
CA ALA A 58 8.65 2.94 1.13
C ALA A 58 9.04 3.65 -0.17
N HIS A 59 8.14 3.71 -1.16
CA HIS A 59 8.35 4.48 -2.39
C HIS A 59 8.48 5.98 -2.10
N GLY A 60 7.61 6.54 -1.27
CA GLY A 60 7.69 7.94 -0.85
C GLY A 60 8.99 8.30 -0.14
N LEU A 61 9.46 7.42 0.77
CA LEU A 61 10.74 7.58 1.44
C LEU A 61 11.91 7.61 0.45
N LYS A 62 11.94 6.63 -0.48
CA LYS A 62 12.99 6.56 -1.51
C LYS A 62 13.00 7.82 -2.37
N ALA A 63 11.83 8.30 -2.81
CA ALA A 63 11.73 9.53 -3.61
C ALA A 63 12.28 10.77 -2.86
N GLN A 64 11.97 10.92 -1.57
CA GLN A 64 12.51 12.00 -0.74
C GLN A 64 14.03 11.94 -0.63
N ILE A 65 14.60 10.74 -0.40
CA ILE A 65 16.05 10.54 -0.30
C ILE A 65 16.73 10.89 -1.63
N MET A 66 16.21 10.36 -2.74
CA MET A 66 16.74 10.61 -4.09
C MET A 66 16.68 12.10 -4.47
N SER A 67 15.60 12.79 -4.08
CA SER A 67 15.49 14.24 -4.29
C SER A 67 16.56 15.00 -3.51
N SER A 68 16.84 14.62 -2.26
CA SER A 68 17.85 15.27 -1.42
C SER A 68 19.28 15.06 -1.94
N MET A 69 19.56 13.91 -2.55
CA MET A 69 20.89 13.58 -3.09
C MET A 69 21.18 14.31 -4.42
N LYS A 70 20.15 14.71 -5.17
CA LYS A 70 20.30 15.49 -6.42
C LYS A 70 20.53 17.00 -6.19
N SER A 71 20.33 17.47 -4.95
CA SER A 71 20.53 18.88 -4.57
C SER A 71 21.93 19.16 -4.01
N LEU A 72 22.82 18.17 -4.04
CA LEU A 72 24.25 18.25 -3.75
C LEU A 72 25.03 18.06 -5.06
#